data_AF-A0A2H5WTY5-F1
#
_entry.id   AF-A0A2H5WTY5-F1
#
_cell.length_a   1.000
_cell.length_b   1.000
_cell.length_c   1.000
_cell.angle_alpha   90.00
_cell.angle_beta   90.00
_cell.angle_gamma   90.00
#
_symmetry.space_group_name_H-M   'P 1'
#
loop_
_entity.id
_entity.type
_entity.pdbx_description
1 polymer ?
#
loop_
_entity_poly.entity_id
_entity_poly.type
_entity_poly.pdbx_seq_one_letter_code
_entity_poly.pdbx_strand_id
1 'polypeptide(L)'
;MTILFIALVAMIPVAVLLKRAVPVEGDEAKQMWLRLAGGYVLILMGLLSALVWVVLKDIRQSLERYRVAHRRAFEEMTEQIREDYRRRQQRQADGRPKQTPSDHSDPPGRADLPN
;
A
#
# COMPACT_ATOMS: atom_id res chain seq x y z
N MET A 1 10.89 13.22 5.16
CA MET A 1 9.56 13.86 5.29
C MET A 1 9.50 14.92 6.38
N THR A 2 9.82 14.59 7.64
CA THR A 2 9.71 15.50 8.80
C THR A 2 10.43 16.83 8.64
N ILE A 3 11.67 16.84 8.14
CA ILE A 3 12.44 18.08 7.92
C ILE A 3 11.76 18.99 6.88
N LEU A 4 11.25 18.42 5.77
CA LEU A 4 10.52 19.18 4.75
C LEU A 4 9.20 19.72 5.30
N PHE A 5 8.51 18.95 6.14
CA PHE A 5 7.27 19.38 6.79
C PHE A 5 7.51 20.51 7.79
N ILE A 6 8.56 20.41 8.62
CA ILE A 6 8.96 21.47 9.54
C ILE A 6 9.33 22.74 8.78
N ALA A 7 10.09 22.62 7.68
CA ALA A 7 10.42 23.75 6.82
C ALA A 7 9.16 24.40 6.20
N LEU A 8 8.17 23.60 5.80
CA LEU A 8 6.90 24.10 5.28
C LEU A 8 6.09 24.85 6.35
N VAL A 9 6.07 24.33 7.58
CA VAL A 9 5.37 25.00 8.70
C VAL A 9 6.09 26.29 9.10
N ALA A 10 7.43 26.29 9.12
CA ALA A 10 8.25 27.47 9.40
C ALA A 10 8.07 28.59 8.35
N MET A 11 7.61 28.27 7.14
CA MET A 11 7.28 29.28 6.13
C MET A 11 6.05 30.12 6.51
N ILE A 12 5.14 29.61 7.35
CA ILE A 12 3.92 30.34 7.77
C ILE A 12 4.26 31.64 8.51
N PRO A 13 5.07 31.66 9.59
CA PRO A 13 5.44 32.91 10.24
C PRO A 13 6.25 33.83 9.33
N VAL A 14 7.08 33.28 8.43
CA VAL A 14 7.80 34.08 7.42
C VAL A 14 6.82 34.79 6.49
N ALA A 15 5.76 34.14 6.02
CA ALA A 15 4.72 34.77 5.21
C ALA A 15 3.99 35.89 5.95
N VAL A 16 3.68 35.69 7.24
CA VAL A 16 3.04 36.71 8.08
C VAL A 16 3.95 37.93 8.25
N LEU A 17 5.25 37.71 8.45
CA LEU A 17 6.25 38.76 8.61
C LEU A 17 6.43 39.53 7.29
N LEU A 18 6.48 38.82 6.17
CA LEU A 18 6.57 39.41 4.83
C LEU A 18 5.37 40.30 4.50
N LYS A 19 4.15 39.86 4.86
CA LYS A 19 2.90 40.63 4.69
C LYS A 19 2.88 41.89 5.56
N ARG A 20 3.45 41.82 6.77
CA ARG A 20 3.56 43.01 7.65
C ARG A 20 4.60 44.01 7.15
N ALA A 21 5.62 43.54 6.45
CA ALA A 21 6.69 44.36 5.89
C ALA A 21 6.36 44.95 4.50
N VAL A 22 5.11 44.86 4.03
CA VAL A 22 4.70 45.43 2.73
C VAL A 22 4.90 46.95 2.76
N PRO A 23 5.80 47.51 1.93
CA PRO A 23 6.00 48.96 1.88
C PRO A 23 4.81 49.62 1.16
N VAL A 24 4.24 50.65 1.80
CA VAL A 24 3.07 51.38 1.27
C VAL A 24 3.48 52.50 0.31
N GLU A 25 4.67 53.09 0.52
CA GLU A 25 5.21 54.22 -0.25
C GLU A 25 6.58 53.89 -0.88
N GLY A 26 6.83 54.39 -2.10
CA GLY A 26 8.09 54.22 -2.84
C GLY A 26 8.09 53.05 -3.84
N ASP A 27 8.26 53.36 -5.13
CA ASP A 27 8.22 52.36 -6.21
C ASP A 27 9.43 51.41 -6.20
N GLU A 28 10.61 51.90 -5.77
CA GLU A 28 11.81 51.07 -5.63
C GLU A 28 11.67 50.03 -4.50
N ALA A 29 11.11 50.43 -3.35
CA ALA A 29 10.87 49.53 -2.22
C ALA A 29 9.86 48.44 -2.59
N LYS A 30 8.84 48.77 -3.39
CA LYS A 30 7.87 47.81 -3.93
C LYS A 30 8.53 46.78 -4.84
N GLN A 31 9.43 47.19 -5.76
CA GLN A 31 10.14 46.25 -6.63
C GLN A 31 11.06 45.30 -5.85
N MET A 32 11.78 45.82 -4.86
CA MET A 32 12.64 44.99 -4.02
C MET A 32 11.83 44.00 -3.17
N TRP A 33 10.69 44.44 -2.63
CA TRP A 33 9.75 43.57 -1.92
C TRP A 33 9.13 42.53 -2.85
N LEU A 34 8.78 42.90 -4.10
CA LEU A 34 8.24 41.97 -5.09
C LEU A 34 9.24 40.87 -5.46
N ARG A 35 10.53 41.20 -5.58
CA ARG A 35 11.60 40.21 -5.80
C ARG A 35 11.73 39.26 -4.63
N LEU A 36 11.65 39.78 -3.39
CA LEU A 36 11.67 38.98 -2.17
C LEU A 36 10.44 38.05 -2.07
N ALA A 37 9.25 38.56 -2.35
CA ALA A 37 8.01 37.78 -2.38
C ALA A 37 8.03 36.73 -3.51
N GLY A 38 8.51 37.10 -4.69
CA GLY A 38 8.69 36.17 -5.81
C GLY A 38 9.69 35.05 -5.48
N GLY A 39 10.83 35.41 -4.87
CA GLY A 39 11.82 34.44 -4.40
C GLY A 39 11.25 33.49 -3.34
N TYR A 40 10.48 34.02 -2.39
CA TYR A 40 9.77 33.22 -1.39
C TYR A 40 8.81 32.22 -2.04
N VAL A 41 8.02 32.64 -3.03
CA VAL A 41 7.10 31.76 -3.76
C VAL A 41 7.85 30.66 -4.53
N LEU A 42 8.99 30.98 -5.16
CA LEU A 42 9.82 30.00 -5.84
C LEU A 42 10.38 28.95 -4.86
N ILE A 43 10.85 29.37 -3.69
CA ILE A 43 11.31 28.45 -2.65
C ILE A 43 10.15 27.57 -2.18
N LEU A 44 8.97 28.14 -1.97
CA LEU A 44 7.77 27.39 -1.57
C LEU A 44 7.40 26.32 -2.61
N MET A 45 7.44 26.66 -3.90
CA MET A 45 7.18 25.73 -5.01
C MET A 45 8.23 24.61 -5.09
N GLY A 46 9.51 24.94 -4.87
CA GLY A 46 10.58 23.95 -4.79
C GLY A 46 10.39 23.00 -3.61
N LEU A 47 10.01 23.52 -2.44
CA LEU A 47 9.77 22.73 -1.24
C LEU A 47 8.58 21.79 -1.40
N LEU A 48 7.49 22.27 -2.01
CA LEU A 48 6.32 21.46 -2.37
C LEU A 48 6.69 20.36 -3.36
N SER A 49 7.44 20.68 -4.42
CA SER A 49 7.90 19.70 -5.40
C SER A 49 8.78 18.62 -4.76
N ALA A 50 9.69 19.01 -3.85
CA ALA A 50 10.50 18.08 -3.08
C ALA A 50 9.66 17.18 -2.15
N LEU A 51 8.62 17.73 -1.53
CA LEU A 51 7.69 16.96 -0.70
C LEU A 51 6.96 15.91 -1.54
N VAL A 52 6.40 16.30 -2.69
CA VAL A 52 5.74 15.36 -3.63
C VAL A 52 6.71 14.28 -4.07
N TRP A 53 7.94 14.64 -4.42
CA TRP A 53 8.98 13.69 -4.80
C TRP A 53 9.27 12.66 -3.69
N VAL A 54 9.42 13.11 -2.45
CA VAL A 54 9.65 12.23 -1.30
C VAL A 54 8.47 11.30 -1.06
N VAL A 55 7.23 11.82 -1.11
CA VAL A 55 6.00 11.02 -1.01
C VAL A 55 5.99 9.93 -2.09
N LEU A 56 6.28 10.31 -3.34
CA LEU A 56 6.25 9.39 -4.46
C LEU A 56 7.30 8.28 -4.32
N LYS A 57 8.47 8.62 -3.77
CA LYS A 57 9.52 7.64 -3.45
C LYS A 57 9.08 6.67 -2.36
N ASP A 58 8.48 7.17 -1.29
CA ASP A 58 7.96 6.32 -0.20
C ASP A 58 6.87 5.38 -0.69
N ILE A 59 5.98 5.84 -1.58
CA ILE A 59 4.95 5.00 -2.21
C ILE A 59 5.57 3.89 -3.06
N ARG A 60 6.60 4.20 -3.86
CA ARG A 60 7.29 3.17 -4.66
C ARG A 60 7.91 2.09 -3.77
N GLN A 61 8.54 2.50 -2.67
CA GLN A 61 9.12 1.55 -1.71
C GLN A 61 8.06 0.75 -0.96
N SER A 62 6.91 1.35 -0.62
CA SER A 62 5.83 0.63 0.06
C SER A 62 5.20 -0.42 -0.85
N LEU A 63 5.06 -0.13 -2.15
CA LEU A 63 4.56 -1.08 -3.15
C LEU A 63 5.48 -2.29 -3.33
N GLU A 64 6.80 -2.10 -3.29
CA GLU A 64 7.77 -3.20 -3.31
C GLU A 64 7.65 -4.08 -2.07
N ARG A 65 7.54 -3.46 -0.89
CA ARG A 65 7.33 -4.20 0.37
C ARG A 65 6.00 -4.97 0.36
N TYR A 66 4.95 -4.39 -0.21
CA TYR A 66 3.64 -5.05 -0.35
C TYR A 66 3.72 -6.28 -1.26
N ARG A 67 4.43 -6.20 -2.38
CA ARG A 67 4.62 -7.35 -3.29
C ARG A 67 5.41 -8.49 -2.63
N VAL A 68 6.44 -8.15 -1.85
CA VAL A 68 7.24 -9.15 -1.12
C VAL A 68 6.44 -9.77 0.01
N ALA A 69 5.68 -8.98 0.76
CA ALA A 69 4.80 -9.47 1.82
C ALA A 69 3.72 -10.43 1.27
N HIS A 70 3.12 -10.10 0.12
CA HIS A 70 2.18 -11.00 -0.55
C HIS A 70 2.83 -12.32 -0.98
N ARG A 71 4.03 -12.29 -1.56
CA ARG A 71 4.75 -13.54 -1.93
C ARG A 71 5.01 -14.43 -0.72
N ARG A 72 5.47 -13.85 0.39
CA ARG A 72 5.73 -14.60 1.62
C ARG A 72 4.45 -15.19 2.21
N ALA A 73 3.36 -14.42 2.21
CA ALA A 73 2.06 -14.92 2.67
C ALA A 73 1.55 -16.10 1.82
N PHE A 74 1.80 -16.08 0.50
CA PHE A 74 1.45 -17.22 -0.36
C PHE A 74 2.35 -18.43 -0.12
N GLU A 75 3.66 -18.26 0.04
CA GLU A 75 4.56 -19.37 0.37
C GLU A 75 4.17 -20.05 1.69
N GLU A 76 3.88 -19.26 2.71
CA GLU A 76 3.49 -19.74 4.04
C GLU A 76 2.14 -20.49 4.02
N MET A 77 1.15 -20.00 3.26
CA MET A 77 -0.10 -20.74 3.02
C MET A 77 0.12 -22.04 2.23
N THR A 78 0.98 -22.01 1.22
CA THR A 78 1.22 -23.20 0.38
C THR A 78 1.92 -24.29 1.17
N GLU A 79 2.80 -23.90 2.08
CA GLU A 79 3.52 -24.82 2.98
C GLU A 79 2.57 -25.44 4.03
N GLN A 80 1.67 -24.65 4.62
CA GLN A 80 0.61 -25.18 5.48
C GLN A 80 -0.29 -26.18 4.76
N ILE A 81 -0.72 -25.87 3.52
CA ILE A 81 -1.52 -26.79 2.71
C ILE A 81 -0.73 -28.07 2.42
N ARG A 82 0.56 -27.96 2.07
CA ARG A 82 1.43 -29.12 1.78
C ARG A 82 1.60 -30.03 3.01
N GLU A 83 1.74 -29.44 4.20
CA GLU A 83 1.79 -30.20 5.45
C GLU A 83 0.48 -30.92 5.75
N ASP A 84 -0.66 -30.24 5.56
CA ASP A 84 -1.98 -30.84 5.76
C ASP A 84 -2.22 -32.01 4.79
N TYR A 85 -1.82 -31.89 3.53
CA TYR A 85 -1.87 -33.00 2.56
C TYR A 85 -0.97 -34.17 2.97
N ARG A 86 0.25 -33.90 3.46
CA ARG A 86 1.15 -34.94 3.97
C ARG A 86 0.54 -35.69 5.15
N ARG A 87 -0.02 -34.97 6.13
CA ARG A 87 -0.68 -35.59 7.29
C ARG A 87 -1.88 -36.43 6.86
N ARG A 88 -2.66 -35.99 5.88
CA ARG A 88 -3.79 -36.76 5.32
C ARG A 88 -3.32 -38.01 4.58
N GLN A 89 -2.27 -37.92 3.78
CA GLN A 89 -1.68 -39.10 3.10
C GLN A 89 -1.10 -40.10 4.10
N GLN A 90 -0.41 -39.65 5.13
CA GLN A 90 0.11 -40.54 6.18
C GLN A 90 -1.02 -41.24 6.94
N ARG A 91 -2.11 -40.52 7.27
CA ARG A 91 -3.30 -41.15 7.87
C ARG A 91 -3.99 -42.16 6.96
N GLN A 92 -3.96 -41.96 5.64
CA GLN A 92 -4.46 -42.94 4.66
C GLN A 92 -3.50 -44.13 4.48
N ALA A 93 -2.19 -43.91 4.61
CA ALA A 93 -1.16 -44.95 4.53
C ALA A 93 -1.14 -45.82 5.81
N ASP A 94 -1.27 -45.20 6.98
CA ASP A 94 -1.32 -45.86 8.29
C ASP A 94 -2.72 -46.43 8.63
N GLY A 95 -3.75 -45.99 7.91
CA GLY A 95 -5.16 -46.32 8.15
C GLY A 95 -5.80 -47.17 7.05
N ARG A 96 -5.13 -48.23 6.58
CA ARG A 96 -5.73 -49.21 5.67
C ARG A 96 -6.34 -50.39 6.46
N PRO A 97 -7.62 -50.37 6.88
CA PRO A 97 -8.36 -51.62 6.91
C PRO A 97 -8.61 -52.01 5.45
N LYS A 98 -8.24 -53.24 5.14
CA LYS A 98 -8.41 -53.92 3.85
C LYS A 98 -9.90 -53.94 3.49
N GLN A 99 -10.42 -52.94 2.76
CA GLN A 99 -11.71 -53.07 2.08
C GLN A 99 -11.47 -53.78 0.75
N THR A 100 -11.85 -55.05 0.73
CA THR A 100 -12.03 -55.90 -0.44
C THR A 100 -13.01 -55.26 -1.44
N PRO A 101 -12.74 -55.31 -2.75
CA PRO A 101 -13.75 -55.03 -3.75
C PRO A 101 -14.70 -56.23 -3.84
N SER A 102 -15.82 -56.19 -3.12
CA SER A 102 -16.99 -57.03 -3.38
C SER A 102 -17.93 -56.21 -4.26
N ASP A 103 -17.87 -56.38 -5.58
CA ASP A 103 -18.59 -57.40 -6.35
C ASP A 103 -20.09 -57.06 -6.46
N HIS A 104 -20.41 -56.48 -7.62
CA HIS A 104 -21.59 -56.72 -8.43
C HIS A 104 -22.91 -57.08 -7.74
N SER A 105 -23.90 -56.17 -7.80
CA SER A 105 -25.33 -56.50 -7.81
C SER A 105 -26.13 -55.30 -8.31
N ASP A 106 -26.50 -55.34 -9.59
CA ASP A 106 -27.54 -54.51 -10.21
C ASP A 106 -28.93 -55.21 -10.01
N PRO A 107 -30.09 -54.65 -10.45
CA PRO A 107 -31.18 -54.10 -9.63
C PRO A 107 -32.47 -54.97 -9.59
N PRO A 108 -33.61 -54.50 -9.03
CA PRO A 108 -34.72 -54.13 -9.95
C PRO A 108 -35.68 -53.02 -9.47
N GLY A 109 -36.32 -52.34 -10.44
CA GLY A 109 -37.78 -52.15 -10.40
C GLY A 109 -38.39 -50.87 -9.80
N ARG A 110 -38.59 -49.86 -10.67
CA ARG A 110 -39.90 -49.25 -11.04
C ARG A 110 -40.95 -48.95 -9.94
N ALA A 111 -41.31 -47.67 -9.80
CA ALA A 111 -42.69 -47.13 -9.75
C ALA A 111 -42.58 -45.62 -9.37
N ASP A 112 -42.76 -44.68 -10.29
CA ASP A 112 -44.04 -44.09 -10.74
C ASP A 112 -44.12 -42.62 -10.25
N LEU A 113 -43.96 -41.69 -11.20
CA LEU A 113 -44.47 -40.31 -11.12
C LEU A 113 -46.00 -40.37 -11.28
N PRO A 114 -46.80 -39.43 -10.72
CA PRO A 114 -47.15 -38.24 -11.54
C PRO A 114 -47.54 -36.95 -10.79
N ASN A 115 -47.37 -35.84 -11.55
CA ASN A 115 -48.05 -34.53 -11.57
C ASN A 115 -48.35 -33.78 -10.27
#